data_AF-A0A9Q9XW28-F1
#
_entry.id   AF-A0A9Q9XW28-F1
#
_cell.length_a   1.000
_cell.length_b   1.000
_cell.length_c   1.000
_cell.angle_alpha   90.00
_cell.angle_beta   90.00
_cell.angle_gamma   90.00
#
_symmetry.space_group_name_H-M   'P 1'
#
loop_
_entity.id
_entity.type
_entity.pdbx_description
1 polymer ?
#
loop_
_entity_poly.entity_id
_entity_poly.type
_entity_poly.pdbx_seq_one_letter_code
_entity_poly.pdbx_strand_id
1 'polypeptide(L)'
;MKDIILEHLLDVVNHCFQNYPVLKNITVSKINNILSGHQEKAEQRILEQFEMENLIYTQDPIFLKILSEITNERFSEEQLPMFDKKCKYSHMLEAHYEIVVQRMADQLPMMISLFMLKETAEFLSTDILGLLDGANVSELLFEDSDVSKRRKDLRVRLDRLSAAQAALTEFI
;
A
#
# COMPACT_ATOMS: atom_id res chain seq x y z
N MET A 1 9.85 2.22 -3.66
CA MET A 1 8.37 2.08 -3.71
C MET A 1 7.69 2.82 -2.57
N LYS A 2 8.19 2.70 -1.33
CA LYS A 2 7.75 3.54 -0.19
C LYS A 2 7.65 5.03 -0.54
N ASP A 3 8.69 5.58 -1.15
CA ASP A 3 8.74 7.02 -1.45
C ASP A 3 7.63 7.47 -2.41
N ILE A 4 7.31 6.64 -3.41
CA ILE A 4 6.23 6.92 -4.38
C ILE A 4 4.86 6.93 -3.69
N ILE A 5 4.64 5.96 -2.80
CA ILE A 5 3.39 5.84 -2.02
C ILE A 5 3.28 7.00 -1.04
N LEU A 6 4.39 7.34 -0.38
CA LEU A 6 4.46 8.46 0.55
C LEU A 6 4.16 9.78 -0.16
N GLU A 7 4.78 10.04 -1.32
CA GLU A 7 4.54 11.24 -2.12
C GLU A 7 3.07 11.38 -2.49
N HIS A 8 2.44 10.32 -3.03
CA HIS A 8 1.02 10.34 -3.37
C HIS A 8 0.11 10.59 -2.14
N LEU A 9 0.40 9.94 -1.02
CA LEU A 9 -0.38 10.13 0.21
C LEU A 9 -0.21 11.54 0.78
N LEU A 10 1.01 12.08 0.73
CA LEU A 10 1.29 13.45 1.17
C LEU A 10 0.57 14.46 0.29
N ASP A 11 0.50 14.25 -1.02
CA ASP A 11 -0.24 15.13 -1.93
C ASP A 11 -1.74 15.14 -1.62
N VAL A 12 -2.34 13.98 -1.37
CA VAL A 12 -3.74 13.87 -0.96
C VAL A 12 -3.98 14.61 0.36
N VAL A 13 -3.11 14.41 1.36
CA VAL A 13 -3.18 15.09 2.66
C VAL A 13 -3.03 16.60 2.54
N ASN A 14 -2.10 17.05 1.69
CA ASN A 14 -1.87 18.45 1.43
C ASN A 14 -3.10 19.10 0.80
N HIS A 15 -3.79 18.41 -0.11
CA HIS A 15 -5.01 18.90 -0.74
C HIS A 15 -6.21 18.91 0.22
N CYS A 16 -6.41 17.83 0.99
CA CYS A 16 -7.57 17.69 1.88
C CYS A 16 -7.47 18.56 3.14
N PHE A 17 -6.27 18.70 3.73
CA PHE A 17 -6.08 19.33 5.05
C PHE A 17 -5.26 20.62 5.00
N GLN A 18 -5.20 21.28 3.83
CA GLN A 18 -4.43 22.52 3.64
C GLN A 18 -4.72 23.59 4.70
N ASN A 19 -5.99 23.75 5.07
CA ASN A 19 -6.44 24.81 5.98
C ASN A 19 -6.34 24.42 7.46
N TYR A 20 -6.04 23.16 7.77
CA TYR A 20 -6.07 22.60 9.13
C TYR A 20 -4.69 22.05 9.49
N PRO A 21 -3.75 22.92 9.95
CA PRO A 21 -2.36 22.53 10.19
C PRO A 21 -2.21 21.43 11.26
N VAL A 22 -3.05 21.45 12.30
CA VAL A 22 -3.00 20.45 13.38
C VAL A 22 -3.36 19.06 12.85
N LEU A 23 -4.52 18.94 12.19
CA LEU A 23 -4.97 17.71 11.56
C LEU A 23 -3.94 17.21 10.53
N LYS A 24 -3.43 18.10 9.68
CA LYS A 24 -2.41 17.77 8.69
C LYS A 24 -1.18 17.13 9.34
N ASN A 25 -0.61 17.74 10.39
CA ASN A 25 0.59 17.23 11.04
C ASN A 25 0.36 15.87 11.70
N ILE A 26 -0.80 15.68 12.34
CA ILE A 26 -1.18 14.39 12.94
C ILE A 26 -1.31 13.31 11.87
N THR A 27 -2.01 13.61 10.77
CA THR A 27 -2.17 12.68 9.65
C THR A 27 -0.83 12.31 9.01
N VAL A 28 0.06 13.28 8.77
CA VAL A 28 1.41 13.01 8.23
C VAL A 28 2.22 12.10 9.16
N SER A 29 2.20 12.37 10.47
CA SER A 29 2.88 11.52 11.46
C SER A 29 2.35 10.08 11.45
N LYS A 30 1.02 9.92 11.43
CA LYS A 30 0.36 8.61 11.34
C LYS A 30 0.74 7.87 10.05
N ILE A 31 0.71 8.53 8.91
CA ILE A 31 1.12 7.94 7.62
C ILE A 31 2.54 7.41 7.70
N ASN A 32 3.49 8.20 8.19
CA ASN A 32 4.89 7.79 8.30
C ASN A 32 5.08 6.58 9.22
N ASN A 33 4.36 6.55 10.35
CA ASN A 33 4.41 5.42 11.29
C ASN A 33 3.83 4.15 10.68
N ILE A 34 2.63 4.24 10.09
CA ILE A 34 1.95 3.11 9.45
C ILE A 34 2.79 2.56 8.29
N LEU A 35 3.30 3.43 7.42
CA LEU A 35 4.07 3.04 6.25
C LEU A 35 5.40 2.38 6.63
N SER A 36 6.05 2.85 7.70
CA SER A 36 7.28 2.23 8.18
C SER A 36 7.03 0.86 8.81
N GLY A 37 5.94 0.70 9.57
CA GLY A 37 5.56 -0.61 10.11
C GLY A 37 5.18 -1.63 9.03
N HIS A 38 4.44 -1.20 8.00
CA HIS A 38 4.09 -2.09 6.88
C HIS A 38 5.30 -2.42 6.00
N GLN A 39 6.27 -1.51 5.87
CA GLN A 39 7.53 -1.79 5.20
C GLN A 39 8.29 -2.90 5.92
N GLU A 40 8.48 -2.79 7.22
CA GLU A 40 9.18 -3.80 8.03
C GLU A 40 8.48 -5.17 7.91
N LYS A 41 7.14 -5.17 7.99
CA LYS A 41 6.33 -6.38 7.77
C LYS A 41 6.52 -6.96 6.37
N ALA A 42 6.53 -6.13 5.33
CA ALA A 42 6.74 -6.59 3.96
C ALA A 42 8.15 -7.20 3.79
N GLU A 43 9.17 -6.53 4.31
CA GLU A 43 10.56 -7.01 4.28
C GLU A 43 10.71 -8.34 5.02
N GLN A 44 10.15 -8.47 6.22
CA GLN A 44 10.15 -9.71 6.97
C GLN A 44 9.52 -10.85 6.18
N ARG A 45 8.33 -10.63 5.60
CA ARG A 45 7.64 -11.67 4.82
C ARG A 45 8.42 -12.05 3.56
N ILE A 46 9.05 -11.09 2.90
CA ILE A 46 9.89 -11.36 1.71
C ILE A 46 11.10 -12.21 2.11
N LEU A 47 11.74 -11.93 3.24
CA LEU A 47 12.85 -12.75 3.75
C LEU A 47 12.39 -14.17 4.07
N GLU A 48 11.26 -14.33 4.76
CA GLU A 48 10.65 -15.64 5.02
C GLU A 48 10.38 -16.40 3.70
N GLN A 49 9.93 -15.71 2.65
CA GLN A 49 9.72 -16.32 1.33
C GLN A 49 11.05 -16.81 0.71
N PHE A 50 12.12 -16.02 0.79
CA PHE A 50 13.44 -16.46 0.33
C PHE A 50 13.97 -17.66 1.12
N GLU A 51 13.76 -17.71 2.44
CA GLU A 51 14.11 -18.86 3.26
C GLU A 51 13.34 -20.12 2.85
N MET A 52 12.06 -19.99 2.51
CA MET A 52 11.24 -21.09 2.02
C MET A 52 11.69 -21.59 0.65
N GLU A 53 12.00 -20.71 -0.31
CA GLU A 53 12.46 -21.14 -1.65
C GLU A 53 13.87 -21.74 -1.65
N ASN A 54 14.71 -21.43 -0.65
CA ASN A 54 16.00 -22.09 -0.46
C ASN A 54 15.85 -23.58 -0.09
N LEU A 55 14.68 -24.01 0.37
CA LEU A 55 14.38 -25.42 0.62
C LEU A 55 13.96 -26.09 -0.70
N ILE A 56 14.79 -27.01 -1.19
CA ILE A 56 14.47 -27.76 -2.41
C ILE A 56 13.31 -28.73 -2.13
N TYR A 57 12.13 -28.40 -2.66
CA TYR A 57 10.94 -29.24 -2.56
C TYR A 57 10.59 -29.87 -3.92
N THR A 58 10.83 -31.17 -4.06
CA THR A 58 10.70 -31.90 -5.34
C THR A 58 9.37 -32.62 -5.51
N GLN A 59 8.49 -32.61 -4.51
CA GLN A 59 7.14 -33.21 -4.60
C GLN A 59 6.10 -32.23 -5.17
N ASP A 60 6.56 -31.15 -5.78
CA ASP A 60 5.70 -30.16 -6.40
C ASP A 60 5.24 -30.64 -7.79
N PRO A 61 3.93 -30.66 -8.08
CA PRO A 61 3.42 -30.98 -9.40
C PRO A 61 3.99 -30.08 -10.51
N ILE A 62 4.28 -28.82 -10.19
CA ILE A 62 4.86 -27.85 -11.14
C ILE A 62 6.30 -28.26 -11.46
N PHE A 63 7.05 -28.74 -10.47
CA PHE A 63 8.39 -29.29 -10.66
C PHE A 63 8.39 -30.51 -11.58
N LEU A 64 7.47 -31.45 -11.37
CA LEU A 64 7.34 -32.62 -12.25
C LEU A 64 6.99 -32.23 -13.69
N LYS A 65 6.12 -31.23 -13.86
CA LYS A 65 5.75 -30.70 -15.17
C LYS A 65 6.94 -30.08 -15.89
N ILE A 66 7.66 -29.15 -15.26
CA ILE A 66 8.81 -28.49 -15.89
C ILE A 66 9.93 -29.49 -16.17
N LEU A 67 10.15 -30.44 -15.26
CA LEU A 67 11.12 -31.51 -15.48
C LEU A 67 10.74 -32.37 -16.68
N SER A 68 9.46 -32.66 -16.87
CA SER A 68 8.96 -33.41 -18.04
C SER A 68 9.14 -32.66 -19.35
N GLU A 69 9.05 -31.33 -19.33
CA GLU A 69 9.27 -30.46 -20.47
C GLU A 69 10.76 -30.42 -20.85
N ILE A 70 11.66 -30.33 -19.86
CA ILE A 70 13.12 -30.31 -20.08
C ILE A 70 13.63 -31.66 -20.60
N THR A 71 13.14 -32.78 -20.07
CA THR A 71 13.62 -34.12 -20.47
C THR A 71 12.85 -34.75 -21.63
N ASN A 72 11.71 -34.20 -22.02
CA ASN A 72 10.72 -34.84 -22.91
C ASN A 72 10.23 -36.22 -22.39
N GLU A 73 10.30 -36.47 -21.09
CA GLU A 73 9.83 -37.71 -20.45
C GLU A 73 8.65 -37.43 -19.51
N ARG A 74 7.64 -38.31 -19.48
CA ARG A 74 6.51 -38.16 -18.53
C ARG A 74 6.91 -38.64 -17.14
N PHE A 75 6.93 -37.72 -16.19
CA PHE A 75 7.06 -38.01 -14.76
C PHE A 75 5.70 -37.86 -14.07
N SER A 76 5.37 -38.81 -13.18
CA SER A 76 4.17 -38.78 -12.34
C SER A 76 4.56 -38.92 -10.86
N GLU A 77 3.74 -38.42 -9.94
CA GLU A 77 3.94 -38.54 -8.49
C GLU A 77 4.08 -39.99 -8.04
N GLU A 78 3.39 -40.92 -8.72
CA GLU A 78 3.45 -42.37 -8.46
C GLU A 78 4.83 -42.99 -8.74
N GLN A 79 5.72 -42.27 -9.42
CA GLN A 79 7.06 -42.72 -9.79
C GLN A 79 8.16 -42.19 -8.85
N LEU A 80 7.82 -41.44 -7.79
CA LEU A 80 8.75 -41.09 -6.71
C LEU A 80 9.05 -42.35 -5.86
N PRO A 81 10.32 -42.77 -5.62
CA PRO A 81 11.58 -42.03 -5.72
C PRO A 81 12.48 -42.50 -6.90
N MET A 82 11.90 -42.95 -8.01
CA MET A 82 12.63 -43.60 -9.12
C MET A 82 13.40 -42.62 -10.04
N PHE A 83 13.42 -41.32 -9.70
CA PHE A 83 14.06 -40.23 -10.45
C PHE A 83 15.57 -40.38 -10.60
N ASP A 84 16.22 -41.03 -9.62
CA ASP A 84 17.68 -41.12 -9.52
C ASP A 84 18.34 -41.93 -10.67
N LYS A 85 17.55 -42.71 -11.43
CA LYS A 85 18.07 -43.52 -12.56
C LYS A 85 17.84 -42.92 -13.95
N LYS A 86 16.90 -41.97 -14.10
CA LYS A 86 16.49 -41.43 -15.41
C LYS A 86 16.86 -39.96 -15.60
N CYS A 87 16.85 -39.16 -14.54
CA CYS A 87 17.03 -37.73 -14.66
C CYS A 87 18.43 -37.29 -14.22
N LYS A 88 19.10 -36.48 -15.05
CA LYS A 88 20.38 -35.88 -14.69
C LYS A 88 20.16 -34.79 -13.63
N TYR A 89 21.05 -34.72 -12.65
CA TYR A 89 21.06 -33.64 -11.65
C TYR A 89 21.04 -32.23 -12.26
N SER A 90 21.63 -32.04 -13.44
CA SER A 90 21.60 -30.77 -14.16
C SER A 90 20.17 -30.32 -14.53
N HIS A 91 19.34 -31.23 -15.04
CA HIS A 91 17.96 -30.90 -15.44
C HIS A 91 17.06 -30.66 -14.22
N MET A 92 17.29 -31.39 -13.12
CA MET A 92 16.57 -31.15 -11.87
C MET A 92 16.89 -29.76 -11.28
N LEU A 93 18.15 -29.34 -11.38
CA LEU A 93 18.57 -28.02 -10.92
C LEU A 93 18.02 -26.90 -11.81
N GLU A 94 18.02 -27.11 -13.13
CA GLU A 94 17.41 -26.19 -14.11
C GLU A 94 15.92 -25.99 -13.84
N ALA A 95 15.16 -27.08 -13.69
CA ALA A 95 13.74 -27.03 -13.36
C ALA A 95 13.48 -26.29 -12.03
N HIS A 96 14.31 -26.55 -11.01
CA HIS A 96 14.17 -25.88 -9.71
C HIS A 96 14.36 -24.36 -9.82
N TYR A 97 15.43 -23.91 -10.48
CA TYR A 97 15.67 -22.48 -10.63
C TYR A 97 14.60 -21.78 -11.47
N GLU A 98 14.09 -22.42 -12.50
CA GLU A 98 13.01 -21.85 -13.32
C GLU A 98 11.75 -21.60 -12.49
N ILE A 99 11.38 -22.54 -11.61
CA ILE A 99 10.24 -22.41 -10.71
C ILE A 99 10.45 -21.30 -9.69
N VAL A 100 11.61 -21.28 -9.05
CA VAL A 100 11.92 -20.26 -8.03
C VAL A 100 11.84 -18.87 -8.66
N VAL A 101 12.38 -18.69 -9.86
CA VAL A 101 12.31 -17.40 -10.57
C VAL A 101 10.86 -17.01 -10.87
N GLN A 102 10.04 -17.93 -11.38
CA GLN A 102 8.62 -17.65 -11.66
C GLN A 102 7.85 -17.30 -10.38
N ARG A 103 8.00 -18.08 -9.31
CA ARG A 103 7.34 -17.83 -8.03
C ARG A 103 7.73 -16.49 -7.42
N MET A 104 9.02 -16.15 -7.44
CA MET A 104 9.48 -14.86 -6.92
C MET A 104 8.95 -13.69 -7.76
N ALA A 105 8.89 -13.86 -9.09
CA ALA A 105 8.32 -12.84 -9.98
C ALA A 105 6.82 -12.59 -9.72
N ASP A 106 6.07 -13.62 -9.29
CA ASP A 106 4.64 -13.48 -8.98
C ASP A 106 4.39 -13.02 -7.54
N GLN A 107 5.07 -13.63 -6.57
CA GLN A 107 4.78 -13.45 -5.15
C GLN A 107 5.36 -12.16 -4.58
N LEU A 108 6.57 -11.74 -4.99
CA LEU A 108 7.17 -10.52 -4.43
C LEU A 108 6.34 -9.27 -4.75
N PRO A 109 5.91 -9.02 -6.01
CA PRO A 109 5.05 -7.88 -6.31
C PRO A 109 3.70 -7.94 -5.60
N MET A 110 3.13 -9.15 -5.45
CA MET A 110 1.87 -9.37 -4.75
C MET A 110 1.98 -8.99 -3.27
N MET A 111 3.04 -9.45 -2.59
CA MET A 111 3.29 -9.14 -1.18
C MET A 111 3.54 -7.65 -0.96
N ILE A 112 4.37 -7.04 -1.81
CA ILE A 112 4.63 -5.60 -1.72
C ILE A 112 3.32 -4.82 -1.90
N SER A 113 2.49 -5.18 -2.89
CA SER A 113 1.21 -4.51 -3.14
C SER A 113 0.23 -4.71 -1.98
N LEU A 114 0.18 -5.90 -1.40
CA LEU A 114 -0.68 -6.20 -0.26
C LEU A 114 -0.32 -5.33 0.95
N PHE A 115 0.95 -5.35 1.38
CA PHE A 115 1.37 -4.66 2.61
C PHE A 115 1.49 -3.15 2.42
N MET A 116 2.15 -2.70 1.34
CA MET A 116 2.45 -1.29 1.14
C MET A 116 1.27 -0.48 0.62
N LEU A 117 0.31 -1.09 -0.06
CA LEU A 117 -0.86 -0.39 -0.60
C LEU A 117 -2.14 -0.76 0.14
N LYS A 118 -2.56 -2.03 0.05
CA LYS A 118 -3.89 -2.44 0.51
C LYS A 118 -4.03 -2.34 2.02
N GLU A 119 -3.15 -2.99 2.77
CA GLU A 119 -3.18 -2.95 4.24
C GLU A 119 -2.92 -1.53 4.75
N THR A 120 -1.98 -0.80 4.15
CA THR A 120 -1.70 0.60 4.50
C THR A 120 -2.94 1.49 4.33
N ALA A 121 -3.69 1.34 3.24
CA ALA A 121 -4.91 2.11 2.99
C ALA A 121 -6.03 1.77 3.99
N GLU A 122 -6.25 0.49 4.28
CA GLU A 122 -7.23 0.02 5.27
C GLU A 122 -6.88 0.51 6.69
N PHE A 123 -5.61 0.38 7.10
CA PHE A 123 -5.14 0.87 8.39
C PHE A 123 -5.23 2.39 8.50
N LEU A 124 -4.79 3.12 7.47
CA LEU A 124 -4.84 4.58 7.47
C LEU A 124 -6.29 5.06 7.58
N SER A 125 -7.21 4.47 6.82
CA SER A 125 -8.64 4.83 6.89
C SER A 125 -9.21 4.59 8.28
N THR A 126 -8.88 3.45 8.88
CA THR A 126 -9.34 3.07 10.23
C THR A 126 -8.75 4.00 11.30
N ASP A 127 -7.46 4.32 11.22
CA ASP A 127 -6.75 5.13 12.20
C ASP A 127 -7.15 6.62 12.11
N ILE A 128 -7.45 7.12 10.91
CA ILE A 128 -7.99 8.47 10.72
C ILE A 128 -9.43 8.56 11.21
N LEU A 129 -10.27 7.54 11.02
CA LEU A 129 -11.60 7.48 11.64
C LEU A 129 -11.51 7.40 13.16
N GLY A 130 -10.51 6.69 13.68
CA GLY A 130 -10.22 6.61 15.11
C GLY A 130 -9.89 7.97 15.74
N LEU A 131 -9.42 8.96 14.97
CA LEU A 131 -9.22 10.33 15.46
C LEU A 131 -10.52 11.01 15.89
N LEU A 132 -11.70 10.50 15.50
CA LEU A 132 -12.97 11.06 15.96
C LEU A 132 -13.35 10.59 17.37
N ASP A 133 -12.75 9.50 17.86
CA ASP A 133 -13.08 8.95 19.17
C ASP A 133 -12.34 9.70 20.29
N GLY A 134 -13.09 10.39 21.14
CA GLY A 134 -12.54 11.13 22.30
C GLY A 134 -11.71 12.37 21.98
N ALA A 135 -11.53 12.74 20.71
CA ALA A 135 -10.73 13.91 20.34
C ALA A 135 -11.50 15.23 20.47
N ASN A 136 -10.76 16.30 20.81
CA ASN A 136 -11.28 17.64 20.72
C ASN A 136 -11.32 18.10 19.25
N VAL A 137 -12.47 17.86 18.59
CA VAL A 137 -12.71 18.24 17.19
C VAL A 137 -12.40 19.71 16.93
N SER A 138 -12.60 20.60 17.91
CA SER A 138 -12.31 22.03 17.76
C SER A 138 -10.82 22.35 17.66
N GLU A 139 -9.97 21.56 18.32
CA GLU A 139 -8.52 21.68 18.25
C GLU A 139 -7.99 21.10 16.93
N LEU A 140 -8.54 19.96 16.52
CA LEU A 140 -8.17 19.27 15.29
C LEU A 140 -8.50 20.12 14.04
N LEU A 141 -9.66 20.78 14.06
CA LEU A 141 -10.16 21.66 12.99
C LEU A 141 -9.76 23.12 13.20
N PHE A 142 -8.73 23.40 14.00
CA PHE A 142 -8.23 24.75 14.13
C PHE A 142 -7.66 25.23 12.79
N GLU A 143 -8.33 26.21 12.19
CA GLU A 143 -7.91 26.80 10.92
C GLU A 143 -6.59 27.56 11.08
N ASP A 144 -5.80 27.57 10.01
CA ASP A 144 -4.69 28.52 9.88
C ASP A 144 -5.17 29.97 10.10
N SER A 145 -4.38 30.76 10.86
CA SER A 145 -4.77 32.10 11.28
C SER A 145 -5.05 33.03 10.10
N ASP A 146 -4.26 32.92 9.04
CA ASP A 146 -4.38 33.80 7.89
C ASP A 146 -5.54 33.37 6.99
N VAL A 147 -5.75 32.06 6.85
CA VAL A 147 -6.97 31.51 6.21
C VAL A 147 -8.22 31.98 6.95
N SER A 148 -8.23 31.91 8.28
CA SER A 148 -9.37 32.31 9.10
C SER A 148 -9.66 33.81 8.99
N LYS A 149 -8.63 34.66 9.03
CA LYS A 149 -8.76 36.11 8.82
C LYS A 149 -9.31 36.42 7.42
N ARG A 150 -8.75 35.80 6.38
CA ARG A 150 -9.20 36.00 4.99
C ARG A 150 -10.66 35.57 4.80
N ARG A 151 -11.06 34.43 5.38
CA ARG A 151 -12.43 33.94 5.37
C ARG A 151 -13.39 34.95 6.03
N LYS A 152 -13.00 35.52 7.17
CA LYS A 152 -13.79 36.54 7.88
C LYS A 152 -13.95 37.81 7.04
N ASP A 153 -12.88 38.33 6.42
CA ASP A 153 -12.95 39.52 5.55
C ASP A 153 -13.85 39.28 4.33
N LEU A 154 -13.71 38.13 3.65
CA LEU A 154 -14.56 37.78 2.51
C LEU A 154 -16.03 37.65 2.91
N ARG A 155 -16.32 37.07 4.07
CA ARG A 155 -17.68 36.96 4.61
C ARG A 155 -18.31 38.35 4.81
N VAL A 156 -17.59 39.25 5.46
CA VAL A 156 -18.07 40.63 5.69
C VAL A 156 -18.31 41.36 4.38
N ARG A 157 -17.46 41.18 3.37
CA ARG A 157 -17.66 41.77 2.04
C ARG A 157 -18.89 41.20 1.33
N LEU A 158 -19.09 39.88 1.41
CA LEU A 158 -20.27 39.23 0.86
C LEU A 158 -21.55 39.76 1.51
N ASP A 159 -21.58 39.83 2.84
CA ASP A 159 -22.75 40.34 3.59
C ASP A 159 -23.08 41.78 3.18
N ARG A 160 -22.07 42.63 3.00
CA ARG A 160 -22.24 44.01 2.50
C ARG A 160 -22.78 44.05 1.07
N LEU A 161 -22.28 43.19 0.18
CA LEU A 161 -22.74 43.11 -1.20
C LEU A 161 -24.18 42.59 -1.28
N SER A 162 -24.52 41.58 -0.48
CA SER A 162 -25.89 41.04 -0.39
C SER A 162 -26.87 42.08 0.14
N ALA A 163 -26.49 42.87 1.16
CA ALA A 163 -27.30 43.98 1.65
C ALA A 163 -27.50 45.08 0.59
N ALA A 164 -26.44 45.42 -0.15
CA ALA A 164 -26.53 46.39 -1.24
C ALA A 164 -27.44 45.88 -2.38
N GLN A 165 -27.34 44.59 -2.73
CA GLN A 165 -28.21 43.95 -3.72
C GLN A 165 -29.67 43.98 -3.28
N ALA A 166 -29.96 43.66 -2.02
CA ALA A 166 -31.32 43.69 -1.46
C ALA A 166 -31.93 45.10 -1.54
N ALA A 167 -31.16 46.13 -1.17
CA ALA A 167 -31.59 47.52 -1.26
C ALA A 167 -31.85 47.97 -2.72
N LEU A 168 -31.04 47.49 -3.68
CA LEU A 168 -31.28 47.76 -5.11
C LEU A 168 -32.54 47.07 -5.62
N THR A 169 -32.85 45.87 -5.15
CA THR A 169 -34.08 45.15 -5.53
C THR A 169 -35.33 45.73 -4.87
N GLU A 170 -35.25 46.34 -3.68
CA GLU A 170 -36.38 47.07 -3.07
C GLU A 170 -36.67 48.41 -3.75
N PHE A 171 -35.70 48.96 -4.50
CA PHE A 171 -35.83 50.24 -5.20
C PHE A 171 -36.45 50.10 -6.61
N ILE A 172 -36.51 48.87 -7.15
CA ILE A 172 -37.13 48.52 -8.44
C ILE A 172 -38.55 48.01 -8.20
#